data_AF-A0A7X8AAH6-F1
#
_entry.id   AF-A0A7X8AAH6-F1
#
_cell.length_a   1.000
_cell.length_b   1.000
_cell.length_c   1.000
_cell.angle_alpha   90.00
_cell.angle_beta   90.00
_cell.angle_gamma   90.00
#
_symmetry.space_group_name_H-M   'P 1'
#
loop_
_entity.id
_entity.type
_entity.pdbx_description
1 polymer ?
#
loop_
_entity_poly.entity_id
_entity_poly.type
_entity_poly.pdbx_seq_one_letter_code
_entity_poly.pdbx_strand_id
1 'polypeptide(L)'
;MTTDQQQQHGTNDEQIISEFRNTLAQYKTIVVTGDEGVGKIVFSLAAMKDMPNVLYIGNPLDFRGQSRPGGYEQYLDHIKPLKPDLSIVATETDTLSLKPEQLIDSHAILLIDEVYGRSETQRAKLYELIGTEGIKTVIVTGCMKNLHNLVSLVDAGLMLTGRSALFIEGDYIKKLCPHLQPESFTPEK
;
A
#
# COMPACT_ATOMS: atom_id res chain seq x y z
N MET A 1 -37.44 -4.45 0.15
CA MET A 1 -36.55 -3.26 0.00
C MET A 1 -35.09 -3.68 0.22
N THR A 2 -34.60 -4.71 -0.47
CA THR A 2 -33.27 -5.33 -0.22
C THR A 2 -32.43 -5.49 -1.48
N THR A 3 -33.01 -5.27 -2.67
CA THR A 3 -32.35 -5.39 -3.97
C THR A 3 -31.53 -4.15 -4.36
N ASP A 4 -31.91 -2.95 -3.92
CA ASP A 4 -31.26 -1.70 -4.33
C ASP A 4 -29.89 -1.45 -3.64
N GLN A 5 -29.68 -1.97 -2.43
CA GLN A 5 -28.42 -1.78 -1.70
C GLN A 5 -27.28 -2.67 -2.22
N GLN A 6 -27.59 -3.86 -2.77
CA GLN A 6 -26.57 -4.74 -3.36
C GLN A 6 -26.10 -4.23 -4.74
N GLN A 7 -26.98 -3.61 -5.53
CA GLN A 7 -26.60 -3.03 -6.83
C GLN A 7 -25.74 -1.77 -6.71
N GLN A 8 -26.02 -0.89 -5.73
CA GLN A 8 -25.20 0.30 -5.50
C GLN A 8 -23.79 0.00 -4.96
N HIS A 9 -23.62 -1.09 -4.20
CA HIS A 9 -22.29 -1.49 -3.71
C HIS A 9 -21.39 -1.97 -4.84
N GLY A 10 -21.91 -2.77 -5.79
CA GLY A 10 -21.13 -3.27 -6.93
C GLY A 10 -20.63 -2.18 -7.86
N THR A 11 -21.41 -1.12 -8.10
CA THR A 11 -21.00 -0.03 -9.00
C THR A 11 -19.91 0.86 -8.40
N ASN A 12 -19.88 1.02 -7.08
CA ASN A 12 -18.85 1.83 -6.41
C ASN A 12 -17.50 1.12 -6.36
N ASP A 13 -17.51 -0.19 -6.12
CA ASP A 13 -16.29 -1.01 -6.09
C ASP A 13 -15.60 -1.02 -7.45
N GLU A 14 -16.37 -1.17 -8.54
CA GLU A 14 -15.86 -1.08 -9.91
C GLU A 14 -15.23 0.29 -10.22
N GLN A 15 -15.84 1.36 -9.74
CA GLN A 15 -15.30 2.72 -9.90
C GLN A 15 -13.97 2.89 -9.16
N ILE A 16 -13.89 2.43 -7.90
CA ILE A 16 -12.65 2.46 -7.11
C ILE A 16 -11.55 1.67 -7.83
N ILE A 17 -11.87 0.46 -8.29
CA ILE A 17 -10.93 -0.41 -9.01
C ILE A 17 -10.48 0.25 -10.33
N SER A 18 -11.39 0.89 -11.06
CA SER A 18 -11.05 1.60 -12.29
C SER A 18 -10.11 2.78 -12.02
N GLU A 19 -10.35 3.54 -10.97
CA GLU A 19 -9.50 4.68 -10.60
C GLU A 19 -8.09 4.21 -10.22
N PHE A 20 -8.00 3.11 -9.47
CA PHE A 20 -6.74 2.45 -9.20
C PHE A 20 -6.00 2.04 -10.47
N ARG A 21 -6.68 1.38 -11.41
CA ARG A 21 -6.08 0.95 -12.69
C ARG A 21 -5.58 2.12 -13.50
N ASN A 22 -6.36 3.20 -13.57
CA ASN A 22 -5.98 4.43 -14.28
C ASN A 22 -4.73 5.05 -13.64
N THR A 23 -4.68 5.12 -12.31
CA THR A 23 -3.53 5.64 -11.57
C THR A 23 -2.30 4.74 -11.76
N LEU A 24 -2.47 3.42 -11.64
CA LEU A 24 -1.42 2.42 -11.89
C LEU A 24 -0.86 2.49 -13.31
N ALA A 25 -1.66 2.85 -14.31
CA ALA A 25 -1.17 2.99 -15.68
C ALA A 25 -0.27 4.23 -15.85
N GLN A 26 -0.50 5.30 -15.09
CA GLN A 26 0.14 6.60 -15.28
C GLN A 26 1.36 6.82 -14.39
N TYR A 27 1.34 6.30 -13.16
CA TYR A 27 2.31 6.68 -12.12
C TYR A 27 3.20 5.50 -11.70
N LYS A 28 4.44 5.79 -11.31
CA LYS A 28 5.40 4.77 -10.84
C LYS A 28 5.15 4.46 -9.37
N THR A 29 5.03 5.47 -8.52
CA THR A 29 4.85 5.32 -7.08
C THR A 29 3.55 5.96 -6.61
N ILE A 30 2.64 5.12 -6.12
CA ILE A 30 1.31 5.52 -5.69
C ILE A 30 1.18 5.26 -4.20
N VAL A 31 0.69 6.24 -3.44
CA VAL A 31 0.24 5.99 -2.06
C VAL A 31 -1.26 5.75 -2.01
N VAL A 32 -1.68 4.75 -1.26
CA VAL A 32 -3.09 4.47 -0.96
C VAL A 32 -3.33 4.74 0.50
N THR A 33 -4.25 5.63 0.80
CA THR A 33 -4.61 6.01 2.17
C THR A 33 -6.11 6.08 2.38
N GLY A 34 -6.53 6.37 3.60
CA GLY A 34 -7.93 6.36 4.02
C GLY A 34 -8.12 5.63 5.34
N ASP A 35 -9.34 5.68 5.85
CA ASP A 35 -9.70 5.17 7.18
C ASP A 35 -9.46 3.66 7.33
N GLU A 36 -9.49 3.19 8.57
CA GLU A 36 -9.46 1.76 8.86
C GLU A 36 -10.66 1.03 8.22
N GLY A 37 -10.44 -0.16 7.67
CA GLY A 37 -11.51 -0.98 7.11
C GLY A 37 -12.01 -0.60 5.71
N VAL A 38 -11.54 0.48 5.08
CA VAL A 38 -12.00 0.91 3.73
C VAL A 38 -11.48 0.04 2.56
N GLY A 39 -10.87 -1.12 2.84
CA GLY A 39 -10.46 -2.08 1.80
C GLY A 39 -9.24 -1.69 0.98
N LYS A 40 -8.33 -0.84 1.47
CA LYS A 40 -7.13 -0.36 0.73
C LYS A 40 -6.36 -1.47 -0.01
N ILE A 41 -6.04 -2.55 0.68
CA ILE A 41 -5.30 -3.70 0.12
C ILE A 41 -6.18 -4.50 -0.84
N VAL A 42 -7.44 -4.74 -0.46
CA VAL A 42 -8.42 -5.49 -1.25
C VAL A 42 -8.61 -4.84 -2.63
N PHE A 43 -8.85 -3.52 -2.66
CA PHE A 43 -9.01 -2.77 -3.91
C PHE A 43 -7.72 -2.68 -4.71
N SER A 44 -6.57 -2.52 -4.04
CA SER A 44 -5.26 -2.55 -4.71
C SER A 44 -5.04 -3.88 -5.43
N LEU A 45 -5.28 -5.01 -4.75
CA LEU A 45 -5.14 -6.35 -5.33
C LEU A 45 -6.16 -6.60 -6.45
N ALA A 46 -7.41 -6.16 -6.27
CA ALA A 46 -8.43 -6.29 -7.31
C ALA A 46 -8.08 -5.50 -8.58
N ALA A 47 -7.47 -4.31 -8.43
CA ALA A 47 -6.97 -3.53 -9.56
C ALA A 47 -5.79 -4.21 -10.27
N MET A 48 -4.97 -4.95 -9.53
CA MET A 48 -3.80 -5.68 -10.02
C MET A 48 -4.08 -7.17 -10.33
N LYS A 49 -5.35 -7.59 -10.35
CA LYS A 49 -5.74 -9.00 -10.47
C LYS A 49 -5.04 -9.71 -11.63
N ASP A 50 -5.07 -9.08 -12.81
CA ASP A 50 -4.52 -9.63 -14.05
C ASP A 50 -3.08 -9.17 -14.34
N MET A 51 -2.46 -8.42 -13.42
CA MET A 51 -1.07 -7.98 -13.56
C MET A 51 -0.11 -9.08 -13.05
N PRO A 52 0.89 -9.51 -13.83
CA PRO A 52 1.87 -10.49 -13.38
C PRO A 52 2.86 -9.87 -12.37
N ASN A 53 3.62 -10.71 -11.68
CA ASN A 53 4.78 -10.31 -10.87
C ASN A 53 4.48 -9.26 -9.79
N VAL A 54 3.32 -9.39 -9.13
CA VAL A 54 2.97 -8.57 -7.97
C VAL A 54 3.54 -9.21 -6.71
N LEU A 55 4.33 -8.43 -5.97
CA LEU A 55 4.90 -8.82 -4.69
C LEU A 55 4.20 -8.05 -3.57
N TYR A 56 3.68 -8.76 -2.58
CA TYR A 56 3.18 -8.18 -1.35
C TYR A 56 4.28 -8.13 -0.30
N ILE A 57 4.72 -6.92 0.04
CA ILE A 57 5.67 -6.70 1.13
C ILE A 57 4.89 -6.32 2.37
N GLY A 58 4.53 -7.33 3.16
CA GLY A 58 3.71 -7.10 4.34
C GLY A 58 4.49 -6.57 5.55
N ASN A 59 3.74 -6.10 6.55
CA ASN A 59 4.28 -5.66 7.82
C ASN A 59 3.66 -6.46 8.97
N PRO A 60 4.35 -7.50 9.50
CA PRO A 60 3.82 -8.32 10.58
C PRO A 60 3.82 -7.59 11.94
N LEU A 61 4.39 -6.38 12.00
CA LEU A 61 4.50 -5.58 13.21
C LEU A 61 3.38 -4.55 13.28
N ASP A 62 2.89 -4.29 14.49
CA ASP A 62 2.01 -3.15 14.74
C ASP A 62 2.79 -1.82 14.81
N PHE A 63 2.07 -0.72 15.04
CA PHE A 63 2.66 0.61 15.18
C PHE A 63 3.57 0.76 16.42
N ARG A 64 3.58 -0.22 17.32
CA ARG A 64 4.46 -0.30 18.50
C ARG A 64 5.67 -1.21 18.24
N GLY A 65 5.80 -1.77 17.03
CA GLY A 65 6.84 -2.74 16.70
C GLY A 65 6.61 -4.13 17.31
N GLN A 66 5.42 -4.39 17.85
CA GLN A 66 5.07 -5.69 18.41
C GLN A 66 4.56 -6.61 17.30
N SER A 67 5.00 -7.87 17.34
CA SER A 67 4.43 -8.89 16.46
C SER A 67 2.93 -9.01 16.71
N ARG A 68 2.14 -9.22 15.65
CA ARG A 68 0.71 -9.51 15.74
C ARG A 68 0.50 -11.04 15.72
N PRO A 69 0.61 -11.76 16.86
CA PRO A 69 0.52 -13.21 16.86
C PRO A 69 -0.84 -13.70 16.33
N GLY A 70 -0.81 -14.54 15.28
CA GLY A 70 -1.98 -15.18 14.66
C GLY A 70 -2.82 -14.26 13.78
N GLY A 71 -2.80 -12.94 13.99
CA GLY A 71 -3.59 -11.99 13.22
C GLY A 71 -3.02 -11.77 11.81
N TYR A 72 -1.69 -11.81 11.67
CA TYR A 72 -1.05 -11.58 10.37
C TYR A 72 -1.19 -12.79 9.44
N GLU A 73 -1.08 -14.03 9.94
CA GLU A 73 -1.32 -15.23 9.12
C GLU A 73 -2.77 -15.31 8.63
N GLN A 74 -3.75 -15.03 9.50
CA GLN A 74 -5.17 -14.96 9.12
C GLN A 74 -5.43 -13.89 8.06
N TYR A 75 -4.74 -12.76 8.17
CA TYR A 75 -4.81 -11.70 7.17
C TYR A 75 -4.19 -12.15 5.83
N LEU A 76 -3.05 -12.86 5.84
CA LEU A 76 -2.46 -13.44 4.63
C LEU A 76 -3.40 -14.44 3.96
N ASP A 77 -4.10 -15.26 4.75
CA ASP A 77 -5.11 -16.21 4.25
C ASP A 77 -6.32 -15.51 3.62
N HIS A 78 -6.63 -14.28 4.04
CA HIS A 78 -7.68 -13.48 3.42
C HIS A 78 -7.25 -12.85 2.07
N ILE A 79 -5.99 -12.43 1.92
CA ILE A 79 -5.53 -11.74 0.71
C ILE A 79 -5.09 -12.70 -0.41
N LYS A 80 -4.53 -13.88 -0.08
CA LYS A 80 -4.06 -14.86 -1.09
C LYS A 80 -5.16 -15.26 -2.09
N PRO A 81 -6.42 -15.53 -1.69
CA PRO A 81 -7.50 -15.84 -2.63
C PRO A 81 -7.84 -14.69 -3.60
N LEU A 82 -7.55 -13.44 -3.24
CA LEU A 82 -7.82 -12.28 -4.09
C LEU A 82 -6.87 -12.21 -5.29
N LYS A 83 -5.64 -12.72 -5.11
CA LYS A 83 -4.63 -12.83 -6.17
C LYS A 83 -3.78 -14.11 -5.95
N PRO A 84 -4.15 -15.25 -6.56
CA PRO A 84 -3.50 -16.54 -6.29
C PRO A 84 -2.01 -16.61 -6.67
N ASP A 85 -1.55 -15.78 -7.59
CA ASP A 85 -0.15 -15.66 -8.04
C ASP A 85 0.65 -14.59 -7.28
N LEU A 86 0.09 -14.04 -6.19
CA LEU A 86 0.74 -13.02 -5.36
C LEU A 86 1.97 -13.62 -4.63
N SER A 87 3.13 -13.01 -4.84
CA SER A 87 4.34 -13.38 -4.11
C SER A 87 4.40 -12.66 -2.77
N ILE A 88 4.39 -13.39 -1.66
CA ILE A 88 4.42 -12.81 -0.31
C ILE A 88 5.86 -12.67 0.19
N VAL A 89 6.27 -11.45 0.52
CA VAL A 89 7.51 -11.10 1.21
C VAL A 89 7.14 -10.80 2.67
N ALA A 90 7.26 -11.79 3.54
CA ALA A 90 6.71 -11.75 4.89
C ALA A 90 7.71 -11.32 5.97
N THR A 91 9.02 -11.47 5.73
CA THR A 91 10.05 -11.20 6.73
C THR A 91 10.97 -10.04 6.32
N GLU A 92 11.67 -9.48 7.31
CA GLU A 92 12.74 -8.51 7.06
C GLU A 92 13.82 -9.12 6.15
N THR A 93 14.26 -10.35 6.43
CA THR A 93 15.26 -11.06 5.60
C THR A 93 14.82 -11.16 4.14
N ASP A 94 13.56 -11.53 3.88
CA ASP A 94 13.03 -11.61 2.52
C ASP A 94 13.06 -10.23 1.86
N THR A 95 12.66 -9.19 2.59
CA THR A 95 12.69 -7.81 2.09
C THR A 95 14.11 -7.36 1.72
N LEU A 96 15.08 -7.64 2.60
CA LEU A 96 16.49 -7.29 2.39
C LEU A 96 17.13 -8.09 1.26
N SER A 97 16.61 -9.28 0.96
CA SER A 97 17.11 -10.15 -0.12
C SER A 97 16.67 -9.71 -1.53
N LEU A 98 15.65 -8.84 -1.63
CA LEU A 98 15.15 -8.35 -2.92
C LEU A 98 16.23 -7.58 -3.67
N LYS A 99 16.44 -7.94 -4.93
CA LYS A 99 17.43 -7.31 -5.80
C LYS A 99 16.74 -6.43 -6.84
N PRO A 100 17.07 -5.12 -6.91
CA PRO A 100 16.42 -4.22 -7.85
C PRO A 100 16.51 -4.71 -9.30
N GLU A 101 17.65 -5.27 -9.71
CA GLU A 101 17.86 -5.74 -11.09
C GLU A 101 16.87 -6.84 -11.48
N GLN A 102 16.64 -7.79 -10.57
CA GLN A 102 15.69 -8.90 -10.80
C GLN A 102 14.23 -8.41 -10.86
N LEU A 103 13.91 -7.39 -10.06
CA LEU A 103 12.58 -6.78 -10.03
C LEU A 103 12.32 -5.96 -11.32
N ILE A 104 13.34 -5.28 -11.83
CA ILE A 104 13.26 -4.57 -13.13
C ILE A 104 13.04 -5.57 -14.26
N ASP A 105 13.86 -6.62 -14.35
CA ASP A 105 13.78 -7.61 -15.44
C ASP A 105 12.40 -8.29 -15.48
N SER A 106 11.82 -8.54 -14.29
CA SER A 106 10.49 -9.12 -14.15
C SER A 106 9.33 -8.12 -14.23
N HIS A 107 9.60 -6.82 -14.40
CA HIS A 107 8.58 -5.77 -14.39
C HIS A 107 7.70 -5.81 -13.13
N ALA A 108 8.34 -6.03 -11.98
CA ALA A 108 7.64 -6.27 -10.72
C ALA A 108 6.84 -5.06 -10.25
N ILE A 109 5.71 -5.34 -9.59
CA ILE A 109 4.91 -4.35 -8.87
C ILE A 109 4.98 -4.68 -7.38
N LEU A 110 5.47 -3.74 -6.59
CA LEU A 110 5.57 -3.90 -5.13
C LEU A 110 4.33 -3.27 -4.46
N LEU A 111 3.51 -4.11 -3.84
CA LEU A 111 2.45 -3.69 -2.92
C LEU A 111 3.00 -3.71 -1.50
N ILE A 112 3.29 -2.53 -0.94
CA ILE A 112 3.93 -2.36 0.36
C ILE A 112 2.86 -1.99 1.38
N ASP A 113 2.66 -2.85 2.37
CA ASP A 113 1.75 -2.60 3.49
C ASP A 113 2.50 -1.93 4.63
N GLU A 114 2.22 -0.64 4.83
CA GLU A 114 2.84 0.25 5.82
C GLU A 114 4.37 0.35 5.74
N VAL A 115 4.88 1.53 6.02
CA VAL A 115 6.34 1.78 6.15
C VAL A 115 6.72 1.98 7.62
N TYR A 116 5.81 2.56 8.40
CA TYR A 116 6.01 2.79 9.82
C TYR A 116 6.03 1.47 10.61
N GLY A 117 6.80 1.44 11.71
CA GLY A 117 7.00 0.23 12.52
C GLY A 117 8.09 -0.72 12.00
N ARG A 118 8.65 -0.47 10.81
CA ARG A 118 9.76 -1.25 10.24
C ARG A 118 11.12 -0.80 10.76
N SER A 119 12.09 -1.72 10.74
CA SER A 119 13.49 -1.44 11.11
C SER A 119 14.12 -0.37 10.21
N GLU A 120 15.20 0.27 10.65
CA GLU A 120 15.94 1.24 9.83
C GLU A 120 16.49 0.60 8.54
N THR A 121 17.05 -0.61 8.65
CA THR A 121 17.55 -1.40 7.52
C THR A 121 16.46 -1.71 6.51
N GLN A 122 15.29 -2.13 6.97
CA GLN A 122 14.16 -2.42 6.08
C GLN A 122 13.63 -1.13 5.42
N ARG A 123 13.53 -0.02 6.16
CA ARG A 123 13.13 1.28 5.58
C ARG A 123 14.12 1.78 4.54
N ALA A 124 15.43 1.64 4.78
CA ALA A 124 16.46 1.99 3.81
C ALA A 124 16.33 1.14 2.54
N LYS A 125 16.07 -0.17 2.68
CA LYS A 125 15.83 -1.04 1.53
C LYS A 125 14.57 -0.66 0.75
N LEU A 126 13.47 -0.35 1.44
CA LEU A 126 12.25 0.11 0.76
C LEU A 126 12.49 1.42 0.01
N TYR A 127 13.26 2.36 0.59
CA TYR A 127 13.65 3.60 -0.09
C TYR A 127 14.44 3.32 -1.38
N GLU A 128 15.42 2.43 -1.34
CA GLU A 128 16.17 1.98 -2.53
C GLU A 128 15.23 1.40 -3.60
N LEU A 129 14.36 0.46 -3.22
CA LEU A 129 13.44 -0.21 -4.15
C LEU A 129 12.44 0.76 -4.79
N ILE A 130 11.85 1.66 -4.00
CA ILE A 130 10.90 2.68 -4.49
C ILE A 130 11.61 3.70 -5.38
N GLY A 131 12.84 4.10 -5.02
CA GLY A 131 13.64 5.05 -5.78
C GLY A 131 14.16 4.50 -7.11
N THR A 132 14.22 3.18 -7.26
CA THR A 132 14.76 2.53 -8.47
C THR A 132 13.81 2.68 -9.66
N GLU A 133 14.31 3.18 -10.79
CA GLU A 133 13.56 3.25 -12.05
C GLU A 133 13.20 1.86 -12.59
N GLY A 134 12.01 1.72 -13.18
CA GLY A 134 11.51 0.43 -13.69
C GLY A 134 10.79 -0.44 -12.67
N ILE A 135 10.80 -0.09 -11.38
CA ILE A 135 10.01 -0.76 -10.34
C ILE A 135 8.77 0.07 -10.03
N LYS A 136 7.57 -0.50 -10.21
CA LYS A 136 6.31 0.15 -9.85
C LYS A 136 5.95 -0.17 -8.41
N THR A 137 5.47 0.82 -7.66
CA THR A 137 5.19 0.66 -6.23
C THR A 137 3.83 1.22 -5.84
N VAL A 138 3.11 0.47 -5.01
CA VAL A 138 1.87 0.87 -4.35
C VAL A 138 2.11 0.79 -2.86
N ILE A 139 2.12 1.93 -2.18
CA ILE A 139 2.35 2.02 -0.74
C ILE A 139 1.00 2.20 -0.05
N VAL A 140 0.54 1.21 0.70
CA VAL A 140 -0.67 1.32 1.50
C VAL A 140 -0.30 1.85 2.88
N THR A 141 -0.95 2.93 3.30
CA THR A 141 -0.77 3.48 4.65
C THR A 141 -2.05 4.08 5.22
N GLY A 142 -2.31 3.85 6.50
CA GLY A 142 -3.40 4.50 7.25
C GLY A 142 -3.18 6.00 7.43
N CYS A 143 -1.92 6.48 7.39
CA CYS A 143 -1.65 7.90 7.54
C CYS A 143 -0.45 8.34 6.70
N MET A 144 -0.64 9.33 5.81
CA MET A 144 0.43 9.81 4.93
C MET A 144 1.66 10.37 5.66
N LYS A 145 1.54 10.78 6.94
CA LYS A 145 2.69 11.18 7.78
C LYS A 145 3.72 10.04 7.94
N ASN A 146 3.26 8.79 7.88
CA ASN A 146 4.08 7.59 8.06
C ASN A 146 4.97 7.28 6.86
N LEU A 147 4.82 8.04 5.75
CA LEU A 147 5.70 7.92 4.59
C LEU A 147 7.12 8.44 4.88
N HIS A 148 7.30 9.29 5.90
CA HIS A 148 8.61 9.88 6.24
C HIS A 148 9.35 10.46 5.03
N ASN A 149 10.58 10.02 4.77
CA ASN A 149 11.41 10.44 3.65
C ASN A 149 10.93 9.90 2.28
N LEU A 150 10.07 8.87 2.27
CA LEU A 150 9.51 8.32 1.03
C LEU A 150 8.52 9.26 0.35
N VAL A 151 8.01 10.29 1.06
CA VAL A 151 7.08 11.27 0.47
C VAL A 151 7.66 11.93 -0.79
N SER A 152 8.99 12.13 -0.81
CA SER A 152 9.70 12.72 -1.95
C SER A 152 9.62 11.87 -3.22
N LEU A 153 9.37 10.56 -3.07
CA LEU A 153 9.29 9.59 -4.15
C LEU A 153 7.86 9.33 -4.63
N VAL A 154 6.85 9.94 -4.01
CA VAL A 154 5.43 9.71 -4.38
C VAL A 154 5.05 10.51 -5.61
N ASP A 155 4.44 9.86 -6.60
CA ASP A 155 3.94 10.52 -7.81
C ASP A 155 2.46 10.88 -7.72
N ALA A 156 1.67 10.04 -7.03
CA ALA A 156 0.24 10.22 -6.87
C ALA A 156 -0.26 9.54 -5.60
N GLY A 157 -1.46 9.91 -5.16
CA GLY A 157 -2.17 9.26 -4.08
C GLY A 157 -3.62 8.95 -4.41
N LEU A 158 -4.14 7.93 -3.75
CA LEU A 158 -5.54 7.55 -3.76
C LEU A 158 -6.02 7.50 -2.31
N MET A 159 -6.96 8.36 -1.95
CA MET A 159 -7.61 8.36 -0.65
C MET A 159 -8.98 7.68 -0.75
N LEU A 160 -9.12 6.55 -0.07
CA LEU A 160 -10.36 5.78 -0.06
C LEU A 160 -11.27 6.24 1.08
N THR A 161 -12.54 6.45 0.77
CA THR A 161 -13.57 6.93 1.72
C THR A 161 -14.67 5.90 1.97
N GLY A 162 -14.38 4.61 1.73
CA GLY A 162 -15.33 3.49 1.82
C GLY A 162 -16.40 3.46 0.70
N ARG A 163 -16.60 4.55 -0.03
CA ARG A 163 -17.55 4.65 -1.16
C ARG A 163 -16.93 5.15 -2.46
N SER A 164 -15.74 5.73 -2.40
CA SER A 164 -15.03 6.25 -3.55
C SER A 164 -13.51 6.27 -3.32
N ALA A 165 -12.78 6.46 -4.41
CA ALA A 165 -11.37 6.81 -4.40
C ALA A 165 -11.22 8.26 -4.85
N LEU A 166 -10.51 9.06 -4.05
CA LEU A 166 -10.17 10.43 -4.38
C LEU A 166 -8.71 10.46 -4.82
N PHE A 167 -8.48 10.89 -6.05
CA PHE A 167 -7.14 11.13 -6.55
C PHE A 167 -6.52 12.36 -5.87
N ILE A 168 -5.24 12.23 -5.51
CA ILE A 168 -4.45 13.29 -4.91
C ILE A 168 -3.15 13.41 -5.71
N GLU A 169 -2.86 14.60 -6.23
CA GLU A 169 -1.60 14.85 -6.93
C GLU A 169 -0.39 14.67 -6.01
N GLY A 170 0.69 14.06 -6.52
CA GLY A 170 1.92 13.84 -5.75
C GLY A 170 2.54 15.12 -5.19
N ASP A 171 2.48 16.22 -5.95
CA ASP A 171 2.97 17.52 -5.49
C ASP A 171 2.17 18.08 -4.31
N TYR A 172 0.87 17.80 -4.25
CA TYR A 172 0.05 18.15 -3.10
C TYR A 172 0.45 17.32 -1.87
N ILE A 173 0.68 16.01 -2.05
CA ILE A 173 1.13 15.11 -0.97
C ILE A 173 2.49 15.58 -0.41
N LYS A 174 3.44 15.90 -1.29
CA LYS A 174 4.78 16.41 -0.92
C LYS A 174 4.71 17.71 -0.13
N LYS A 175 3.75 18.58 -0.43
CA LYS A 175 3.51 19.82 0.33
C LYS A 175 2.78 19.57 1.63
N LEU A 176 1.81 18.66 1.66
CA LEU A 176 0.96 18.41 2.83
C LEU A 176 1.71 17.68 3.95
N CYS A 177 2.40 16.58 3.63
CA CYS A 177 2.99 15.70 4.64
C CYS A 177 3.96 16.38 5.62
N PRO A 178 4.83 17.33 5.21
CA PRO A 178 5.69 18.07 6.15
C PRO A 178 4.92 18.93 7.16
N HIS A 179 3.67 19.31 6.85
CA HIS A 179 2.81 20.10 7.73
C HIS A 179 1.88 19.25 8.60
N LEU A 180 1.76 17.95 8.32
CA LEU A 180 1.10 17.02 9.22
C LEU A 180 1.98 16.89 10.46
N GLN A 181 1.54 17.45 11.58
CA GLN A 181 2.24 17.21 12.83
C GLN A 181 2.30 15.69 13.08
N PRO A 182 3.46 15.14 13.45
CA PRO A 182 3.48 13.77 13.97
C PRO A 182 2.48 13.71 15.12
N GLU A 183 1.73 12.60 15.24
CA GLU A 183 0.92 12.40 16.44
C GLU A 183 1.87 12.51 17.63
N SER A 184 1.69 13.55 18.44
CA SER A 184 2.32 13.65 19.74
C SER A 184 1.74 12.53 20.58
N PHE A 185 2.47 11.42 20.68
CA PHE A 185 2.22 10.45 21.73
C PHE A 185 2.59 11.11 23.06
N THR A 186 1.60 11.66 23.76
CA THR A 186 1.67 11.77 25.21
C THR A 186 1.42 10.37 25.76
N PRO A 187 2.42 9.71 26.38
CA PRO A 187 2.13 8.50 27.15
C PRO A 187 1.14 8.92 28.22
N GLU A 188 -0.04 8.29 28.26
CA GLU A 188 -0.87 8.34 29.45
C GLU A 188 -0.01 7.85 30.62
N LYS A 189 0.10 8.71 31.65
CA LYS A 189 0.82 8.42 32.89
C LYS A 189 0.07 7.38 33.73
#